data_AF-A0A1Q6XPD6-F1
#
_entry.id   AF-A0A1Q6XPD6-F1
#
_cell.length_a   1.000
_cell.length_b   1.000
_cell.length_c   1.000
_cell.angle_alpha   90.00
_cell.angle_beta   90.00
_cell.angle_gamma   90.00
#
_symmetry.space_group_name_H-M   'P 1'
#
loop_
_entity.id
_entity.type
_entity.pdbx_description
1 polymer ?
#
loop_
_entity_poly.entity_id
_entity_poly.type
_entity_poly.pdbx_seq_one_letter_code
_entity_poly.pdbx_strand_id
1 'polypeptide(L)'
;MRALFLLSFLLIGSVGGDLALALEGSASSSQPEPLVQVPSGTDIYYGTPGRPASEAAPRLTAADYPRYGSVDNRLAIWVVTQQHTYFGGFVLALPIFCLIIEVMGLLTRDPVAAVRYDRLARDFLRISLIAFSISSLLGVTLVGALLTLYPTFFRYITGVFKSMMGIYAVVFLAESWALYLYYYSWDRLSEGGRKWIHAAIGVVVNVCGTLLLFLANSWVSFMMSPAGVDQAGRFLGNSWHTLHTALWNPFNVHRILADMMTGGAVVLGYSAFRFLTAKNQDQRGYYDWMGYVFLFITMAALIPMPFAGYWLMRSVYEFRQQLGVTMMGGMLTWMFVLQAIAVGALFIGANYYLWQGMARMPGSERYHRYIKYILYGLVLSFLVWFTPHTLVLTSEEAKDIGGSQHPVIGNYGVMSAKNGAINTMILLSALSYECPRGPFAAPGPEHAHGVDRRPARQPGDREKRTFCRADCLGQDAGSWSGDALSVGDGVHLGHGPHGLYPIFRTVGLACSRDHA
;
A
#
# COMPACT_ATOMS: atom_id res chain seq x y z
N MET A 1 0.01 4.98 -33.00
CA MET A 1 -0.64 6.31 -33.18
C MET A 1 -1.82 6.27 -34.15
N ARG A 2 -1.67 5.83 -35.42
CA ARG A 2 -2.81 5.74 -36.37
C ARG A 2 -3.96 4.81 -35.95
N ALA A 3 -3.65 3.69 -35.28
CA ALA A 3 -4.67 2.77 -34.76
C ALA A 3 -5.46 3.32 -33.54
N LEU A 4 -4.82 4.14 -32.69
CA LEU A 4 -5.52 4.84 -31.60
C LEU A 4 -6.42 5.94 -32.16
N PHE A 5 -5.96 6.69 -33.18
CA PHE A 5 -6.75 7.75 -33.81
C PHE A 5 -7.99 7.23 -34.54
N LEU A 6 -7.90 6.03 -35.15
CA LEU A 6 -9.04 5.34 -35.77
C LEU A 6 -10.05 4.80 -34.74
N LEU A 7 -9.59 4.31 -33.57
CA LEU A 7 -10.49 3.91 -32.48
C LEU A 7 -11.20 5.12 -31.84
N SER A 8 -10.53 6.26 -31.73
CA SER A 8 -11.13 7.51 -31.26
C SER A 8 -12.24 8.00 -32.19
N PHE A 9 -12.07 7.86 -33.51
CA PHE A 9 -13.09 8.27 -34.49
C PHE A 9 -14.32 7.34 -34.49
N LEU A 10 -14.12 6.03 -34.28
CA LEU A 10 -15.22 5.06 -34.19
C LEU A 10 -16.07 5.23 -32.91
N LEU A 11 -15.47 5.62 -31.79
CA LEU A 11 -16.19 5.91 -30.54
C LEU A 11 -16.91 7.26 -30.56
N ILE A 12 -16.35 8.27 -31.23
CA ILE A 12 -17.00 9.58 -31.38
C ILE A 12 -18.18 9.51 -32.36
N GLY A 13 -18.08 8.68 -33.41
CA GLY A 13 -19.14 8.49 -34.40
C GLY A 13 -20.40 7.80 -33.86
N SER A 14 -20.25 6.83 -32.94
CA SER A 14 -21.40 6.15 -32.35
C SER A 14 -22.06 6.97 -31.23
N VAL A 15 -21.27 7.66 -30.41
CA VAL A 15 -21.79 8.47 -29.29
C VAL A 15 -22.38 9.81 -29.78
N GLY A 16 -21.84 10.38 -30.86
CA GLY A 16 -22.35 11.63 -31.44
C GLY A 16 -23.71 11.47 -32.13
N GLY A 17 -23.96 10.33 -32.78
CA GLY A 17 -25.25 10.03 -33.42
C GLY A 17 -26.38 9.85 -32.40
N ASP A 18 -26.10 9.15 -31.30
CA ASP A 18 -27.08 8.91 -30.23
C ASP A 18 -27.35 10.17 -29.38
N LEU A 19 -26.36 11.06 -29.25
CA LEU A 19 -26.53 12.33 -28.52
C LEU A 19 -27.31 13.39 -29.32
N ALA A 20 -27.18 13.41 -30.66
CA ALA A 20 -27.95 14.30 -31.51
C ALA A 20 -29.44 13.87 -31.58
N LEU A 21 -29.70 12.56 -31.69
CA LEU A 21 -31.06 12.02 -31.60
C LEU A 21 -31.71 12.21 -30.21
N ALA A 22 -30.91 12.19 -29.14
CA ALA A 22 -31.39 12.49 -27.79
C ALA A 22 -31.72 13.98 -27.57
N LEU A 23 -31.10 14.90 -28.33
CA LEU A 23 -31.37 16.34 -28.24
C LEU A 23 -32.57 16.76 -29.10
N GLU A 24 -32.77 16.15 -30.27
CA GLU A 24 -33.96 16.39 -31.13
C GLU A 24 -35.25 15.80 -30.54
N GLY A 25 -35.17 14.73 -29.74
CA GLY A 25 -36.32 14.13 -29.06
C GLY A 25 -36.93 14.97 -27.92
N SER A 26 -36.32 16.11 -27.55
CA SER A 26 -36.78 16.96 -26.43
C SER A 26 -37.77 18.06 -26.83
N ALA A 27 -38.09 18.20 -28.12
CA ALA A 27 -39.04 19.20 -28.63
C ALA A 27 -40.33 18.54 -29.15
N SER A 28 -41.03 17.81 -28.29
CA SER A 28 -42.46 17.52 -28.52
C SER A 28 -43.27 17.93 -27.31
N SER A 29 -44.20 18.85 -27.53
CA SER A 29 -45.16 19.33 -26.55
C SER A 29 -46.11 18.20 -26.13
N SER A 30 -45.99 17.70 -24.91
CA SER A 30 -47.01 16.85 -24.30
C SER A 30 -47.34 17.36 -22.89
N GLN A 31 -48.65 17.49 -22.67
CA GLN A 31 -49.36 17.98 -21.48
C GLN A 31 -48.79 17.44 -20.15
N PRO A 32 -48.92 18.18 -19.03
CA PRO A 32 -48.45 17.72 -17.73
C PRO A 32 -49.24 16.49 -17.27
N GLU A 33 -48.60 15.32 -17.29
CA GLU A 33 -49.12 14.14 -16.58
C GLU A 33 -49.25 14.46 -15.08
N PRO A 34 -50.27 13.93 -14.40
CA PRO A 34 -50.40 14.11 -12.96
C PRO A 34 -49.15 13.56 -12.26
N LEU A 35 -48.56 14.37 -11.39
CA LEU A 35 -47.46 14.00 -10.49
C LEU A 35 -47.86 12.78 -9.66
N VAL A 36 -47.60 11.58 -10.18
CA VAL A 36 -47.61 10.36 -9.39
C VAL A 36 -46.51 10.55 -8.36
N GLN A 37 -46.91 10.79 -7.11
CA GLN A 37 -46.01 10.87 -5.98
C GLN A 37 -45.35 9.50 -5.83
N VAL A 38 -44.17 9.32 -6.43
CA VAL A 38 -43.32 8.16 -6.16
C VAL A 38 -43.06 8.16 -4.66
N PRO A 39 -43.39 7.09 -3.92
CA PRO A 39 -43.14 7.01 -2.49
C PRO A 39 -41.68 7.34 -2.21
N SER A 40 -41.42 8.24 -1.25
CA SER A 40 -40.06 8.54 -0.82
C SER A 40 -39.40 7.26 -0.34
N GLY A 41 -38.29 6.88 -0.95
CA GLY A 41 -37.46 5.78 -0.48
C GLY A 41 -36.61 6.24 0.70
N THR A 42 -36.32 5.34 1.63
CA THR A 42 -35.41 5.60 2.75
C THR A 42 -34.07 4.92 2.48
N ASP A 43 -32.98 5.68 2.66
CA ASP A 43 -31.62 5.18 2.53
C ASP A 43 -31.34 4.05 3.53
N ILE A 44 -30.81 2.92 3.04
CA ILE A 44 -30.57 1.73 3.87
C ILE A 44 -29.48 1.92 4.94
N TYR A 45 -28.57 2.87 4.78
CA TYR A 45 -27.44 3.10 5.68
C TYR A 45 -27.59 4.41 6.47
N TYR A 46 -27.88 5.51 5.78
CA TYR A 46 -28.02 6.84 6.37
C TYR A 46 -29.42 7.10 6.97
N GLY A 47 -30.44 6.31 6.61
CA GLY A 47 -31.81 6.52 7.07
C GLY A 47 -32.47 7.79 6.53
N THR A 48 -31.84 8.49 5.59
CA THR A 48 -32.36 9.73 5.00
C THR A 48 -33.42 9.45 3.94
N PRO A 49 -34.53 10.21 3.89
CA PRO A 49 -35.51 10.08 2.83
C PRO A 49 -34.97 10.68 1.52
N GLY A 50 -35.33 10.09 0.39
CA GLY A 50 -34.98 10.59 -0.93
C GLY A 50 -35.95 10.15 -2.02
N ARG A 51 -35.86 10.80 -3.18
CA ARG A 51 -36.67 10.44 -4.36
C ARG A 51 -35.91 9.43 -5.21
N PRO A 52 -36.50 8.28 -5.55
CA PRO A 52 -35.88 7.32 -6.46
C PRO A 52 -35.54 7.98 -7.81
N ALA A 53 -34.27 7.92 -8.20
CA ALA A 53 -33.71 8.50 -9.41
C ALA A 53 -33.08 7.45 -10.35
N SER A 54 -33.11 6.18 -9.97
CA SER A 54 -32.70 5.05 -10.82
C SER A 54 -33.70 3.89 -10.75
N GLU A 55 -33.55 2.97 -11.70
CA GLU A 55 -34.20 1.66 -11.64
C GLU A 55 -33.77 0.88 -10.39
N ALA A 56 -34.59 -0.10 -10.00
CA ALA A 56 -34.29 -1.02 -8.91
C ALA A 56 -33.10 -1.93 -9.28
N ALA A 57 -32.39 -2.42 -8.26
CA ALA A 57 -31.33 -3.37 -8.46
C ALA A 57 -31.87 -4.64 -9.16
N PRO A 58 -31.22 -5.08 -10.24
CA PRO A 58 -31.70 -6.22 -11.00
C PRO A 58 -31.55 -7.51 -10.17
N ARG A 59 -32.58 -8.35 -10.17
CA ARG A 59 -32.56 -9.67 -9.53
C ARG A 59 -32.07 -10.71 -10.53
N LEU A 60 -30.76 -10.91 -10.55
CA LEU A 60 -30.08 -11.74 -11.55
C LEU A 60 -29.79 -13.15 -11.04
N THR A 61 -29.82 -14.10 -11.96
CA THR A 61 -29.44 -15.50 -11.82
C THR A 61 -28.25 -15.81 -12.74
N ALA A 62 -27.63 -16.98 -12.58
CA ALA A 62 -26.51 -17.40 -13.43
C ALA A 62 -26.89 -17.60 -14.92
N ALA A 63 -28.18 -17.65 -15.25
CA ALA A 63 -28.67 -17.77 -16.62
C ALA A 63 -28.76 -16.42 -17.35
N ASP A 64 -28.80 -15.31 -16.61
CA ASP A 64 -28.96 -13.96 -17.19
C ASP A 64 -27.64 -13.40 -17.75
N TYR A 65 -26.52 -14.09 -17.53
CA TYR A 65 -25.21 -13.69 -18.02
C TYR A 65 -24.85 -14.43 -19.31
N PRO A 66 -24.31 -13.73 -20.33
CA PRO A 66 -23.84 -14.37 -21.56
C PRO A 66 -22.78 -15.44 -21.27
N ARG A 67 -22.86 -16.60 -21.92
CA ARG A 67 -21.83 -17.65 -21.84
C ARG A 67 -21.08 -17.73 -23.16
N TYR A 68 -19.76 -17.60 -23.11
CA TYR A 68 -18.90 -17.67 -24.29
C TYR A 68 -18.07 -18.95 -24.27
N GLY A 69 -18.58 -19.98 -24.94
CA GLY A 69 -17.91 -21.30 -24.99
C GLY A 69 -17.70 -21.88 -23.60
N SER A 70 -16.46 -22.27 -23.29
CA SER A 70 -16.04 -22.84 -22.00
C SER A 70 -15.45 -21.82 -21.02
N VAL A 71 -15.48 -20.52 -21.34
CA VAL A 71 -14.90 -19.48 -20.47
C VAL A 71 -15.83 -19.25 -19.28
N ASP A 72 -15.30 -19.39 -18.07
CA ASP A 72 -15.97 -18.94 -16.85
C ASP A 72 -15.83 -17.41 -16.72
N ASN A 73 -16.96 -16.71 -16.86
CA ASN A 73 -17.03 -15.25 -16.76
C ASN A 73 -16.42 -14.70 -15.46
N ARG A 74 -16.61 -15.42 -14.34
CA ARG A 74 -16.11 -14.98 -13.03
C ARG A 74 -14.59 -15.08 -12.98
N LEU A 75 -14.03 -16.17 -13.51
CA LEU A 75 -12.57 -16.34 -13.58
C LEU A 75 -11.96 -15.30 -14.53
N ALA A 76 -12.57 -15.07 -15.68
CA ALA A 76 -12.10 -14.08 -16.66
C ALA A 76 -12.06 -12.67 -16.06
N ILE A 77 -13.15 -12.21 -15.43
CA ILE A 77 -13.19 -10.90 -14.76
C ILE A 77 -12.20 -10.84 -13.61
N TRP A 78 -12.04 -11.91 -12.82
CA TRP A 78 -11.07 -11.95 -11.74
C TRP A 78 -9.64 -11.72 -12.26
N VAL A 79 -9.22 -12.43 -13.31
CA VAL A 79 -7.87 -12.27 -13.91
C VAL A 79 -7.66 -10.84 -14.41
N VAL A 80 -8.61 -10.30 -15.18
CA VAL A 80 -8.49 -8.95 -15.77
C VAL A 80 -8.48 -7.88 -14.68
N THR A 81 -9.39 -7.98 -13.71
CA THR A 81 -9.50 -7.02 -12.59
C THR A 81 -8.25 -7.07 -11.71
N GLN A 82 -7.72 -8.26 -11.43
CA GLN A 82 -6.52 -8.41 -10.63
C GLN A 82 -5.32 -7.74 -11.30
N GLN A 83 -5.13 -7.98 -12.60
CA GLN A 83 -4.03 -7.38 -13.34
C GLN A 83 -4.15 -5.86 -13.45
N HIS A 84 -5.35 -5.35 -13.71
CA HIS A 84 -5.59 -3.91 -13.68
C HIS A 84 -5.32 -3.32 -12.30
N THR A 85 -5.71 -4.01 -11.22
CA THR A 85 -5.49 -3.55 -9.84
C THR A 85 -4.00 -3.48 -9.49
N TYR A 86 -3.22 -4.51 -9.84
CA TYR A 86 -1.76 -4.50 -9.61
C TYR A 86 -1.07 -3.35 -10.32
N PHE A 87 -1.37 -3.13 -11.61
CA PHE A 87 -0.79 -2.02 -12.36
C PHE A 87 -1.36 -0.67 -11.91
N GLY A 88 -2.62 -0.60 -11.49
CA GLY A 88 -3.26 0.59 -10.94
C GLY A 88 -2.56 1.07 -9.67
N GLY A 89 -2.34 0.17 -8.71
CA GLY A 89 -1.60 0.50 -7.49
C GLY A 89 -0.15 0.89 -7.77
N PHE A 90 0.52 0.21 -8.70
CA PHE A 90 1.88 0.58 -9.13
C PHE A 90 1.95 1.99 -9.73
N VAL A 91 1.00 2.34 -10.60
CA VAL A 91 0.91 3.64 -11.25
C VAL A 91 0.60 4.75 -10.25
N LEU A 92 -0.19 4.49 -9.21
CA LEU A 92 -0.44 5.45 -8.13
C LEU A 92 0.81 5.70 -7.30
N ALA A 93 1.58 4.66 -6.98
CA ALA A 93 2.74 4.76 -6.10
C ALA A 93 3.93 5.50 -6.74
N LEU A 94 4.18 5.32 -8.04
CA LEU A 94 5.35 5.87 -8.71
C LEU A 94 5.44 7.42 -8.65
N PRO A 95 4.39 8.19 -8.99
CA PRO A 95 4.42 9.65 -8.84
C PRO A 95 4.61 10.12 -7.40
N ILE A 96 4.11 9.37 -6.41
CA ILE A 96 4.33 9.67 -4.98
C ILE A 96 5.83 9.58 -4.69
N PHE A 97 6.48 8.49 -5.13
CA PHE A 97 7.91 8.31 -4.94
C PHE A 97 8.73 9.36 -5.69
N CYS A 98 8.37 9.68 -6.93
CA CYS A 98 9.04 10.71 -7.71
C CYS A 98 9.02 12.04 -6.97
N LEU A 99 7.85 12.44 -6.45
CA LEU A 99 7.69 13.68 -5.70
C LEU A 99 8.50 13.68 -4.40
N ILE A 100 8.45 12.59 -3.62
CA ILE A 100 9.24 12.46 -2.38
C ILE A 100 10.74 12.59 -2.69
N ILE A 101 11.23 11.85 -3.68
CA ILE A 101 12.65 11.85 -4.05
C ILE A 101 13.08 13.21 -4.60
N GLU A 102 12.25 13.86 -5.42
CA GLU A 102 12.52 15.19 -5.94
C GLU A 102 12.60 16.24 -4.82
N VAL A 103 11.65 16.21 -3.88
CA VAL A 103 11.67 17.09 -2.70
C VAL A 103 12.89 16.81 -1.83
N MET A 104 13.28 15.54 -1.65
CA MET A 104 14.53 15.20 -0.96
C MET A 104 15.74 15.79 -1.68
N GLY A 105 15.79 15.73 -3.02
CA GLY A 105 16.84 16.38 -3.82
C GLY A 105 16.89 17.89 -3.63
N LEU A 106 15.73 18.55 -3.55
CA LEU A 106 15.58 19.99 -3.31
C LEU A 106 16.01 20.44 -1.90
N LEU A 107 15.77 19.60 -0.89
CA LEU A 107 16.08 19.90 0.51
C LEU A 107 17.52 19.52 0.90
N THR A 108 18.17 18.67 0.12
CA THR A 108 19.52 18.19 0.42
C THR A 108 20.56 19.27 0.17
N ARG A 109 21.45 19.49 1.16
CA ARG A 109 22.55 20.48 1.07
C ARG A 109 23.78 19.94 0.32
N ASP A 110 23.92 18.63 0.20
CA ASP A 110 25.01 18.00 -0.55
C ASP A 110 24.70 18.00 -2.07
N PRO A 111 25.46 18.72 -2.90
CA PRO A 111 25.22 18.80 -4.33
C PRO A 111 25.33 17.44 -5.04
N VAL A 112 26.18 16.53 -4.55
CA VAL A 112 26.35 15.21 -5.17
C VAL A 112 25.13 14.33 -4.91
N ALA A 113 24.62 14.36 -3.67
CA ALA A 113 23.40 13.63 -3.31
C ALA A 113 22.16 14.21 -4.02
N ALA A 114 22.05 15.53 -4.12
CA ALA A 114 20.96 16.19 -4.84
C ALA A 114 20.85 15.73 -6.30
N VAL A 115 21.98 15.69 -7.03
CA VAL A 115 22.01 15.19 -8.42
C VAL A 115 21.61 13.72 -8.53
N ARG A 116 21.99 12.88 -7.56
CA ARG A 116 21.60 11.46 -7.53
C ARG A 116 20.10 11.29 -7.32
N TYR A 117 19.50 12.03 -6.40
CA TYR A 117 18.05 12.01 -6.19
C TYR A 117 17.29 12.54 -7.41
N ASP A 118 17.75 13.63 -8.01
CA ASP A 118 17.11 14.21 -9.21
C ASP A 118 17.09 13.20 -10.37
N ARG A 119 18.23 12.55 -10.64
CA ARG A 119 18.32 11.51 -11.67
C ARG A 119 17.38 10.33 -11.38
N LEU A 120 17.34 9.88 -10.13
CA LEU A 120 16.48 8.78 -9.71
C LEU A 120 15.00 9.11 -9.94
N ALA A 121 14.55 10.30 -9.51
CA ALA A 121 13.17 10.75 -9.69
C ALA A 121 12.78 10.83 -11.18
N ARG A 122 13.67 11.35 -12.03
CA ARG A 122 13.45 11.40 -13.48
C ARG A 122 13.30 10.01 -14.11
N ASP A 123 14.15 9.07 -13.72
CA ASP A 123 14.09 7.69 -14.21
C ASP A 123 12.75 7.03 -13.83
N PHE A 124 12.24 7.27 -12.62
CA PHE A 124 10.93 6.78 -12.20
C PHE A 124 9.76 7.42 -12.93
N LEU A 125 9.82 8.72 -13.22
CA LEU A 125 8.79 9.37 -14.04
C LEU A 125 8.69 8.77 -15.44
N ARG A 126 9.83 8.42 -16.04
CA ARG A 126 9.85 7.72 -17.33
C ARG A 126 9.15 6.36 -17.24
N ILE A 127 9.41 5.60 -16.18
CA ILE A 127 8.75 4.31 -15.93
C ILE A 127 7.25 4.52 -15.71
N SER A 128 6.87 5.57 -14.98
CA SER A 128 5.47 5.91 -14.69
C SER A 128 4.65 6.14 -15.97
N LEU A 129 5.19 6.82 -16.98
CA LEU A 129 4.49 7.00 -18.27
C LEU A 129 4.17 5.68 -18.99
N ILE A 130 5.11 4.73 -18.97
CA ILE A 130 4.93 3.42 -19.59
C ILE A 130 3.91 2.59 -18.79
N ALA A 131 4.06 2.57 -17.46
CA ALA A 131 3.16 1.86 -16.56
C ALA A 131 1.73 2.40 -16.64
N PHE A 132 1.56 3.73 -16.72
CA PHE A 132 0.27 4.40 -16.88
C PHE A 132 -0.42 3.95 -18.16
N SER A 133 0.33 3.87 -19.27
CA SER A 133 -0.21 3.42 -20.56
C SER A 133 -0.69 1.96 -20.51
N ILE A 134 0.07 1.07 -19.87
CA ILE A 134 -0.30 -0.34 -19.69
C ILE A 134 -1.53 -0.45 -18.78
N SER A 135 -1.55 0.28 -17.66
CA SER A 135 -2.68 0.30 -16.73
C SER A 135 -3.97 0.80 -17.39
N SER A 136 -3.87 1.85 -18.21
CA SER A 136 -5.00 2.37 -18.99
C SER A 136 -5.54 1.33 -19.99
N LEU A 137 -4.67 0.61 -20.69
CA LEU A 137 -5.07 -0.48 -21.59
C LEU A 137 -5.80 -1.60 -20.83
N LEU A 138 -5.28 -1.98 -19.65
CA LEU A 138 -5.93 -2.96 -18.78
C LEU A 138 -7.28 -2.44 -18.26
N GLY A 139 -7.40 -1.15 -17.98
CA GLY A 139 -8.66 -0.51 -17.56
C GLY A 139 -9.71 -0.51 -18.67
N VAL A 140 -9.33 -0.15 -19.89
CA VAL A 140 -10.21 -0.26 -21.07
C VAL A 140 -10.63 -1.71 -21.31
N THR A 141 -9.70 -2.65 -21.15
CA THR A 141 -9.97 -4.09 -21.25
C THR A 141 -10.95 -4.54 -20.17
N LEU A 142 -10.81 -4.06 -18.92
CA LEU A 142 -11.73 -4.34 -17.83
C LEU A 142 -13.14 -3.82 -18.12
N VAL A 143 -13.27 -2.58 -18.60
CA VAL A 143 -14.56 -2.01 -19.01
C VAL A 143 -15.19 -2.84 -20.14
N GLY A 144 -14.42 -3.20 -21.16
CA GLY A 144 -14.88 -4.07 -22.24
C GLY A 144 -15.32 -5.46 -21.75
N ALA A 145 -14.59 -6.04 -20.79
CA ALA A 145 -14.95 -7.31 -20.17
C ALA A 145 -16.25 -7.20 -19.35
N LEU A 146 -16.45 -6.11 -18.60
CA LEU A 146 -17.68 -5.88 -17.85
C LEU A 146 -18.89 -5.67 -18.77
N LEU A 147 -18.73 -4.94 -19.88
CA LEU A 147 -19.78 -4.74 -20.88
C LEU A 147 -20.19 -6.05 -21.58
N THR A 148 -19.25 -6.98 -21.78
CA THR A 148 -19.50 -8.23 -22.51
C THR A 148 -19.94 -9.38 -21.62
N LEU A 149 -19.35 -9.53 -20.43
CA LEU A 149 -19.57 -10.65 -19.50
C LEU A 149 -20.63 -10.33 -18.43
N TYR A 150 -20.78 -9.05 -18.06
CA TYR A 150 -21.67 -8.58 -16.98
C TYR A 150 -22.49 -7.32 -17.38
N PRO A 151 -23.16 -7.29 -18.55
CA PRO A 151 -23.80 -6.08 -19.08
C PRO A 151 -24.86 -5.49 -18.13
N THR A 152 -25.74 -6.34 -17.58
CA THR A 152 -26.84 -5.88 -16.72
C THR A 152 -26.33 -5.30 -15.40
N PHE A 153 -25.28 -5.91 -14.83
CA PHE A 153 -24.62 -5.40 -13.63
C PHE A 153 -23.94 -4.06 -13.91
N PHE A 154 -23.17 -3.96 -15.00
CA PHE A 154 -22.45 -2.74 -15.32
C PHE A 154 -23.40 -1.58 -15.65
N ARG A 155 -24.53 -1.85 -16.33
CA ARG A 155 -25.61 -0.87 -16.56
C ARG A 155 -26.19 -0.33 -15.25
N TYR A 156 -26.42 -1.20 -14.27
CA TYR A 156 -26.92 -0.77 -12.96
C TYR A 156 -25.91 0.13 -12.23
N ILE A 157 -24.65 -0.30 -12.11
CA ILE A 157 -23.61 0.47 -11.41
C ILE A 157 -23.36 1.83 -12.10
N THR A 158 -23.26 1.85 -13.43
CA THR A 158 -23.10 3.11 -14.19
C THR A 158 -24.32 4.02 -14.08
N GLY A 159 -25.53 3.46 -13.90
CA GLY A 159 -26.75 4.23 -13.60
C GLY A 159 -26.71 4.91 -12.23
N VAL A 160 -26.32 4.17 -11.18
CA VAL A 160 -26.20 4.72 -9.81
C VAL A 160 -25.09 5.78 -9.73
N PHE A 161 -23.95 5.55 -10.38
CA PHE A 161 -22.79 6.45 -10.36
C PHE A 161 -22.72 7.40 -11.57
N LYS A 162 -23.83 7.64 -12.27
CA LYS A 162 -23.86 8.43 -13.53
C LYS A 162 -23.19 9.80 -13.40
N SER A 163 -23.47 10.53 -12.32
CA SER A 163 -22.87 11.85 -12.04
C SER A 163 -21.35 11.78 -11.82
N MET A 164 -20.86 10.68 -11.25
CA MET A 164 -19.45 10.48 -10.93
C MET A 164 -18.62 10.07 -12.14
N MET A 165 -19.22 9.41 -13.13
CA MET A 165 -18.49 8.89 -14.29
C MET A 165 -17.83 10.02 -15.12
N GLY A 166 -18.52 11.16 -15.26
CA GLY A 166 -17.96 12.34 -15.91
C GLY A 166 -16.80 12.94 -15.12
N ILE A 167 -16.93 13.04 -13.79
CA ILE A 167 -15.86 13.52 -12.90
C ILE A 167 -14.64 12.60 -13.01
N TYR A 168 -14.86 11.29 -12.95
CA TYR A 168 -13.80 10.29 -13.09
C TYR A 168 -13.02 10.47 -14.41
N ALA A 169 -13.73 10.62 -15.53
CA ALA A 169 -13.11 10.83 -16.83
C ALA A 169 -12.29 12.13 -16.89
N VAL A 170 -12.81 13.24 -16.33
CA VAL A 170 -12.08 14.52 -16.30
C VAL A 170 -10.84 14.43 -15.43
N VAL A 171 -10.92 13.83 -14.24
CA VAL A 171 -9.76 13.66 -13.35
C VAL A 171 -8.73 12.72 -13.98
N PHE A 172 -9.15 11.66 -14.67
CA PHE A 172 -8.26 10.76 -15.41
C PHE A 172 -7.49 11.48 -16.53
N LEU A 173 -8.19 12.34 -17.30
CA LEU A 173 -7.54 13.16 -18.31
C LEU A 173 -6.60 14.20 -17.67
N ALA A 174 -7.01 14.83 -16.57
CA ALA A 174 -6.17 15.79 -15.85
C ALA A 174 -4.91 15.13 -15.28
N GLU A 175 -5.01 13.93 -14.70
CA GLU A 175 -3.87 13.14 -14.25
C GLU A 175 -2.92 12.84 -15.41
N SER A 176 -3.47 12.35 -16.54
CA SER A 176 -2.70 12.04 -17.74
C SER A 176 -1.92 13.27 -18.22
N TRP A 177 -2.60 14.41 -18.38
CA TRP A 177 -1.98 15.66 -18.81
C TRP A 177 -0.92 16.14 -17.82
N ALA A 178 -1.23 16.12 -16.52
CA ALA A 178 -0.30 16.53 -15.48
C ALA A 178 0.94 15.63 -15.45
N LEU A 179 0.80 14.31 -15.62
CA LEU A 179 1.93 13.37 -15.64
C LEU A 179 2.84 13.60 -16.85
N TYR A 180 2.25 13.86 -18.02
CA TYR A 180 3.02 14.22 -19.21
C TYR A 180 3.75 15.55 -19.03
N LEU A 181 3.08 16.56 -18.49
CA LEU A 181 3.72 17.84 -18.15
C LEU A 181 4.86 17.63 -17.14
N TYR A 182 4.66 16.80 -16.12
CA TYR A 182 5.66 16.50 -15.10
C TYR A 182 6.90 15.84 -15.69
N TYR A 183 6.76 14.93 -16.66
CA TYR A 183 7.94 14.35 -17.31
C TYR A 183 8.61 15.29 -18.33
N TYR A 184 7.84 15.90 -19.24
CA TYR A 184 8.38 16.66 -20.37
C TYR A 184 8.85 18.09 -20.00
N SER A 185 8.42 18.61 -18.85
CA SER A 185 8.90 19.90 -18.34
C SER A 185 10.19 19.82 -17.54
N TRP A 186 10.71 18.60 -17.26
CA TRP A 186 11.87 18.37 -16.40
C TRP A 186 13.07 19.25 -16.73
N ASP A 187 13.53 19.22 -17.99
CA ASP A 187 14.71 20.00 -18.42
C ASP A 187 14.50 21.51 -18.41
N ARG A 188 13.24 21.97 -18.59
CA ARG A 188 12.93 23.41 -18.62
C ARG A 188 12.76 24.01 -17.23
N LEU A 189 12.38 23.17 -16.26
CA LEU A 189 12.12 23.55 -14.88
C LEU A 189 13.16 22.97 -13.90
N SER A 190 14.31 22.51 -14.40
CA SER A 190 15.38 21.89 -13.60
C SER A 190 16.14 22.87 -12.71
N GLU A 191 16.13 24.17 -13.05
CA GLU A 191 17.01 25.17 -12.43
C GLU A 191 16.30 26.12 -11.45
N GLY A 192 16.97 26.37 -10.32
CA GLY A 192 16.61 27.40 -9.34
C GLY A 192 15.17 27.29 -8.83
N GLY A 193 14.49 28.43 -8.70
CA GLY A 193 13.11 28.50 -8.21
C GLY A 193 12.08 27.76 -9.08
N ARG A 194 12.40 27.48 -10.35
CA ARG A 194 11.51 26.76 -11.28
C ARG A 194 11.34 25.29 -10.90
N LYS A 195 12.31 24.73 -10.17
CA LYS A 195 12.23 23.35 -9.67
C LYS A 195 11.12 23.15 -8.63
N TRP A 196 10.77 24.20 -7.88
CA TRP A 196 9.59 24.16 -7.00
C TRP A 196 8.28 24.16 -7.78
N ILE A 197 8.22 24.83 -8.93
CA ILE A 197 7.07 24.76 -9.85
C ILE A 197 6.96 23.34 -10.40
N HIS A 198 8.08 22.72 -10.77
CA HIS A 198 8.12 21.33 -11.21
C HIS A 198 7.58 20.37 -10.14
N ALA A 199 8.02 20.49 -8.90
CA ALA A 199 7.51 19.72 -7.77
C ALA A 199 6.00 19.96 -7.54
N ALA A 200 5.50 21.19 -7.74
CA ALA A 200 4.06 21.49 -7.65
C ALA A 200 3.23 20.75 -8.72
N ILE A 201 3.76 20.56 -9.93
CA ILE A 201 3.11 19.70 -10.94
C ILE A 201 3.04 18.26 -10.42
N GLY A 202 4.12 17.77 -9.80
CA GLY A 202 4.12 16.47 -9.12
C GLY A 202 3.04 16.35 -8.04
N VAL A 203 2.80 17.39 -7.25
CA VAL A 203 1.68 17.43 -6.28
C VAL A 203 0.33 17.29 -7.00
N VAL A 204 0.12 18.03 -8.09
CA VAL A 204 -1.13 17.94 -8.88
C VAL A 204 -1.36 16.51 -9.40
N VAL A 205 -0.33 15.85 -9.93
CA VAL A 205 -0.42 14.44 -10.38
C VAL A 205 -0.88 13.54 -9.23
N ASN A 206 -0.26 13.68 -8.05
CA ASN A 206 -0.58 12.87 -6.89
C ASN A 206 -1.99 13.12 -6.34
N VAL A 207 -2.46 14.38 -6.38
CA VAL A 207 -3.84 14.72 -6.01
C VAL A 207 -4.83 14.07 -6.98
N CYS A 208 -4.62 14.19 -8.29
CA CYS A 208 -5.49 13.57 -9.29
C CYS A 208 -5.51 12.03 -9.16
N GLY A 209 -4.35 11.39 -9.01
CA GLY A 209 -4.28 9.94 -8.81
C GLY A 209 -4.97 9.48 -7.53
N THR A 210 -4.81 10.21 -6.43
CA THR A 210 -5.50 9.92 -5.17
C THR A 210 -7.02 10.08 -5.29
N LEU A 211 -7.48 11.12 -5.99
CA LEU A 211 -8.91 11.31 -6.28
C LEU A 211 -9.47 10.16 -7.12
N LEU A 212 -8.73 9.67 -8.13
CA LEU A 212 -9.14 8.51 -8.93
C LEU A 212 -9.21 7.24 -8.11
N LEU A 213 -8.24 7.02 -7.21
CA LEU A 213 -8.31 5.91 -6.26
C LEU A 213 -9.57 5.99 -5.40
N PHE A 214 -9.87 7.17 -4.85
CA PHE A 214 -11.04 7.39 -3.99
C PHE A 214 -12.36 7.15 -4.72
N LEU A 215 -12.44 7.61 -5.98
CA LEU A 215 -13.59 7.37 -6.85
C LEU A 215 -13.72 5.89 -7.21
N ALA A 216 -12.64 5.21 -7.61
CA ALA A 216 -12.68 3.78 -7.93
C ALA A 216 -13.05 2.92 -6.71
N ASN A 217 -12.55 3.29 -5.53
CA ASN A 217 -12.87 2.62 -4.27
C ASN A 217 -14.32 2.81 -3.84
N SER A 218 -14.98 3.89 -4.27
CA SER A 218 -16.41 4.07 -4.02
C SER A 218 -17.24 2.94 -4.65
N TRP A 219 -16.87 2.48 -5.84
CA TRP A 219 -17.61 1.40 -6.53
C TRP A 219 -17.46 0.07 -5.79
N VAL A 220 -16.23 -0.27 -5.41
CA VAL A 220 -15.92 -1.52 -4.70
C VAL A 220 -16.54 -1.51 -3.31
N SER A 221 -16.42 -0.40 -2.58
CA SER A 221 -17.02 -0.26 -1.25
C SER A 221 -18.55 -0.25 -1.30
N PHE A 222 -19.16 0.33 -2.33
CA PHE A 222 -20.61 0.25 -2.56
C PHE A 222 -21.10 -1.17 -2.81
N MET A 223 -20.35 -1.97 -3.57
CA MET A 223 -20.68 -3.39 -3.77
C MET A 223 -20.63 -4.21 -2.47
N MET A 224 -19.81 -3.80 -1.50
CA MET A 224 -19.64 -4.49 -0.21
C MET A 224 -20.58 -3.96 0.87
N SER A 225 -20.78 -2.65 0.92
CA SER A 225 -21.59 -1.91 1.88
C SER A 225 -22.40 -0.83 1.16
N PRO A 226 -23.52 -1.18 0.52
CA PRO A 226 -24.30 -0.22 -0.26
C PRO A 226 -24.89 0.88 0.65
N ALA A 227 -24.87 2.11 0.13
CA ALA A 227 -25.44 3.31 0.75
C ALA A 227 -25.91 4.27 -0.36
N GLY A 228 -26.78 5.25 -0.06
CA GLY A 228 -27.36 6.13 -1.09
C GLY A 228 -28.51 5.51 -1.87
N VAL A 229 -29.00 4.34 -1.47
CA VAL A 229 -30.02 3.55 -2.16
C VAL A 229 -31.13 3.08 -1.22
N ASP A 230 -32.34 2.86 -1.76
CA ASP A 230 -33.46 2.24 -1.02
C ASP A 230 -33.30 0.71 -0.87
N GLN A 231 -34.25 0.06 -0.17
CA GLN A 231 -34.26 -1.40 -0.01
C GLN A 231 -34.33 -2.18 -1.35
N ALA A 232 -34.86 -1.55 -2.40
CA ALA A 232 -34.90 -2.14 -3.74
C ALA A 232 -33.63 -1.82 -4.55
N GLY A 233 -32.66 -1.09 -3.99
CA GLY A 233 -31.43 -0.67 -4.65
C GLY A 233 -31.61 0.53 -5.59
N ARG A 234 -32.70 1.31 -5.47
CA ARG A 234 -32.87 2.53 -6.26
C ARG A 234 -32.05 3.65 -5.66
N PHE A 235 -31.28 4.34 -6.49
CA PHE A 235 -30.54 5.54 -6.12
C PHE A 235 -31.49 6.66 -5.68
N LEU A 236 -31.17 7.33 -4.58
CA LEU A 236 -32.03 8.34 -3.95
C LEU A 236 -31.68 9.79 -4.31
N GLY A 237 -30.75 10.00 -5.25
CA GLY A 237 -30.36 11.31 -5.75
C GLY A 237 -29.16 11.96 -5.05
N ASN A 238 -28.70 11.43 -3.91
CA ASN A 238 -27.52 11.95 -3.20
C ASN A 238 -26.25 11.17 -3.54
N SER A 239 -25.46 11.68 -4.48
CA SER A 239 -24.21 11.03 -4.92
C SER A 239 -23.12 10.97 -3.83
N TRP A 240 -23.18 11.83 -2.81
CA TRP A 240 -22.25 11.75 -1.69
C TRP A 240 -22.50 10.50 -0.86
N HIS A 241 -23.77 10.10 -0.67
CA HIS A 241 -24.11 8.90 0.09
C HIS A 241 -23.70 7.61 -0.65
N THR A 242 -23.79 7.58 -1.98
CA THR A 242 -23.30 6.44 -2.77
C THR A 242 -21.78 6.33 -2.76
N LEU A 243 -21.08 7.46 -2.63
CA LEU A 243 -19.62 7.48 -2.55
C LEU A 243 -19.13 7.11 -1.15
N HIS A 244 -19.66 7.78 -0.14
CA HIS A 244 -19.25 7.65 1.26
C HIS A 244 -20.00 6.50 1.92
N THR A 245 -19.61 5.29 1.61
CA THR A 245 -20.15 4.09 2.25
C THR A 245 -19.46 3.81 3.58
N ALA A 246 -20.02 2.90 4.38
CA ALA A 246 -19.44 2.48 5.65
C ALA A 246 -17.95 2.04 5.53
N LEU A 247 -17.58 1.47 4.38
CA LEU A 247 -16.23 0.96 4.14
C LEU A 247 -15.34 1.92 3.35
N TRP A 248 -15.85 3.04 2.83
CA TRP A 248 -15.12 3.89 1.89
C TRP A 248 -13.81 4.47 2.49
N ASN A 249 -13.89 5.15 3.64
CA ASN A 249 -12.72 5.72 4.32
C ASN A 249 -11.66 4.66 4.69
N PRO A 250 -12.00 3.58 5.42
CA PRO A 250 -10.99 2.59 5.79
C PRO A 250 -10.41 1.87 4.56
N PHE A 251 -11.21 1.64 3.52
CA PHE A 251 -10.73 1.00 2.29
C PHE A 251 -9.74 1.90 1.54
N ASN A 252 -10.01 3.21 1.48
CA ASN A 252 -9.10 4.19 0.90
C ASN A 252 -7.74 4.24 1.63
N VAL A 253 -7.76 4.33 2.96
CA VAL A 253 -6.52 4.38 3.74
C VAL A 253 -5.73 3.09 3.61
N HIS A 254 -6.42 1.94 3.64
CA HIS A 254 -5.77 0.65 3.41
C HIS A 254 -5.13 0.58 2.02
N ARG A 255 -5.85 1.02 0.98
CA ARG A 255 -5.36 0.93 -0.40
C ARG A 255 -4.19 1.86 -0.70
N ILE A 256 -4.19 3.11 -0.23
CA ILE A 256 -3.03 4.01 -0.41
C ILE A 256 -1.76 3.36 0.14
N LEU A 257 -1.82 2.83 1.37
CA LEU A 257 -0.68 2.20 2.00
C LEU A 257 -0.25 0.92 1.26
N ALA A 258 -1.21 0.09 0.85
CA ALA A 258 -0.93 -1.13 0.08
C ALA A 258 -0.33 -0.84 -1.30
N ASP A 259 -0.79 0.21 -1.98
CA ASP A 259 -0.28 0.65 -3.28
C ASP A 259 1.16 1.16 -3.15
N MET A 260 1.45 1.97 -2.12
CA MET A 260 2.82 2.37 -1.78
C MET A 260 3.72 1.17 -1.46
N MET A 261 3.25 0.20 -0.69
CA MET A 261 4.05 -0.99 -0.39
C MET A 261 4.33 -1.83 -1.65
N THR A 262 3.34 -1.98 -2.52
CA THR A 262 3.47 -2.74 -3.77
C THR A 262 4.44 -2.05 -4.73
N GLY A 263 4.31 -0.73 -4.90
CA GLY A 263 5.25 0.06 -5.69
C GLY A 263 6.67 -0.04 -5.15
N GLY A 264 6.86 0.10 -3.84
CA GLY A 264 8.17 -0.02 -3.21
C GLY A 264 8.77 -1.43 -3.35
N ALA A 265 7.95 -2.47 -3.21
CA ALA A 265 8.37 -3.86 -3.38
C ALA A 265 8.84 -4.17 -4.81
N VAL A 266 8.17 -3.65 -5.84
CA VAL A 266 8.61 -3.81 -7.24
C VAL A 266 10.00 -3.18 -7.45
N VAL A 267 10.21 -1.98 -6.91
CA VAL A 267 11.51 -1.30 -7.01
C VAL A 267 12.60 -2.03 -6.21
N LEU A 268 12.27 -2.54 -5.02
CA LEU A 268 13.18 -3.37 -4.23
C LEU A 268 13.58 -4.63 -4.99
N GLY A 269 12.62 -5.35 -5.57
CA GLY A 269 12.88 -6.52 -6.40
C GLY A 269 13.79 -6.19 -7.59
N TYR A 270 13.51 -5.08 -8.27
CA TYR A 270 14.35 -4.59 -9.36
C TYR A 270 15.77 -4.23 -8.89
N SER A 271 15.92 -3.53 -7.76
CA SER A 271 17.22 -3.19 -7.19
C SER A 271 18.03 -4.44 -6.85
N ALA A 272 17.40 -5.45 -6.25
CA ALA A 272 18.06 -6.69 -5.87
C ALA A 272 18.51 -7.47 -7.11
N PHE A 273 17.63 -7.59 -8.12
CA PHE A 273 17.98 -8.24 -9.37
C PHE A 273 19.14 -7.54 -10.10
N ARG A 274 19.11 -6.20 -10.18
CA ARG A 274 20.16 -5.41 -10.82
C ARG A 274 21.46 -5.42 -10.02
N PHE A 275 21.40 -5.46 -8.70
CA PHE A 275 22.57 -5.63 -7.84
C PHE A 275 23.27 -6.97 -8.14
N LEU A 276 22.52 -8.06 -8.23
CA LEU A 276 23.08 -9.40 -8.49
C LEU A 276 23.63 -9.55 -9.92
N THR A 277 23.02 -8.88 -10.90
CA THR A 277 23.43 -8.96 -12.32
C THR A 277 24.46 -7.91 -12.73
N ALA A 278 24.73 -6.91 -11.89
CA ALA A 278 25.70 -5.86 -12.18
C ALA A 278 27.13 -6.42 -12.25
N LYS A 279 27.86 -6.04 -13.30
CA LYS A 279 29.24 -6.47 -13.57
C LYS A 279 30.30 -5.62 -12.87
N ASN A 280 29.96 -4.36 -12.57
CA ASN A 280 30.89 -3.37 -12.03
C ASN A 280 30.49 -2.99 -10.60
N GLN A 281 31.48 -2.66 -9.76
CA GLN A 281 31.20 -2.27 -8.37
C GLN A 281 30.36 -0.98 -8.26
N ASP A 282 30.61 0.01 -9.12
CA ASP A 282 29.84 1.28 -9.07
C ASP A 282 28.34 1.06 -9.34
N GLN A 283 28.02 0.17 -10.28
CA GLN A 283 26.63 -0.20 -10.57
C GLN A 283 26.01 -0.95 -9.40
N ARG A 284 26.75 -1.85 -8.75
CA ARG A 284 26.28 -2.54 -7.54
C ARG A 284 26.00 -1.54 -6.42
N GLY A 285 26.90 -0.59 -6.18
CA GLY A 285 26.71 0.46 -5.19
C GLY A 285 25.47 1.31 -5.45
N TYR A 286 25.20 1.66 -6.72
CA TYR A 286 23.99 2.39 -7.09
C TYR A 286 22.71 1.62 -6.79
N TYR A 287 22.64 0.34 -7.18
CA TYR A 287 21.43 -0.47 -6.93
C TYR A 287 21.25 -0.83 -5.45
N ASP A 288 22.32 -1.01 -4.69
CA ASP A 288 22.26 -1.19 -3.23
C ASP A 288 21.70 0.07 -2.55
N TRP A 289 22.17 1.26 -2.95
CA TRP A 289 21.63 2.54 -2.47
C TRP A 289 20.16 2.74 -2.85
N MET A 290 19.78 2.43 -4.10
CA MET A 290 18.38 2.49 -4.53
C MET A 290 17.50 1.56 -3.69
N GLY A 291 17.96 0.33 -3.44
CA GLY A 291 17.26 -0.62 -2.57
C GLY A 291 17.10 -0.10 -1.15
N TYR A 292 18.14 0.51 -0.58
CA TYR A 292 18.07 1.13 0.74
C TYR A 292 17.02 2.25 0.83
N VAL A 293 17.00 3.18 -0.14
CA VAL A 293 16.03 4.28 -0.19
C VAL A 293 14.60 3.73 -0.26
N PHE A 294 14.35 2.76 -1.13
CA PHE A 294 13.02 2.20 -1.31
C PHE A 294 12.59 1.27 -0.17
N LEU A 295 13.52 0.63 0.54
CA LEU A 295 13.17 -0.12 1.74
C LEU A 295 12.67 0.81 2.84
N PHE A 296 13.30 1.98 2.98
CA PHE A 296 12.84 3.00 3.92
C PHE A 296 11.43 3.50 3.59
N ILE A 297 11.19 3.86 2.32
CA ILE A 297 9.86 4.31 1.86
C ILE A 297 8.80 3.20 2.05
N THR A 298 9.14 1.96 1.69
CA THR A 298 8.25 0.80 1.85
C THR A 298 7.94 0.55 3.33
N MET A 299 8.93 0.69 4.21
CA MET A 299 8.72 0.54 5.65
C MET A 299 7.83 1.65 6.21
N ALA A 300 8.01 2.89 5.76
CA ALA A 300 7.17 4.00 6.17
C ALA A 300 5.68 3.77 5.83
N ALA A 301 5.39 3.03 4.76
CA ALA A 301 4.04 2.57 4.43
C ALA A 301 3.61 1.29 5.19
N LEU A 302 4.55 0.37 5.45
CA LEU A 302 4.30 -0.89 6.15
C LEU A 302 3.95 -0.69 7.64
N ILE A 303 4.57 0.27 8.32
CA ILE A 303 4.32 0.56 9.75
C ILE A 303 2.83 0.91 10.02
N PRO A 304 2.19 1.85 9.30
CA PRO A 304 0.77 2.17 9.51
C PRO A 304 -0.19 1.12 8.93
N MET A 305 0.28 0.22 8.05
CA MET A 305 -0.58 -0.72 7.32
C MET A 305 -1.40 -1.67 8.24
N PRO A 306 -0.86 -2.27 9.31
CA PRO A 306 -1.66 -3.06 10.25
C PRO A 306 -2.80 -2.29 10.91
N PHE A 307 -2.61 -1.00 11.24
CA PHE A 307 -3.66 -0.18 11.81
C PHE A 307 -4.78 0.10 10.80
N ALA A 308 -4.42 0.40 9.55
CA ALA A 308 -5.39 0.58 8.47
C ALA A 308 -6.16 -0.71 8.17
N GLY A 309 -5.48 -1.87 8.18
CA GLY A 309 -6.12 -3.19 8.05
C GLY A 309 -7.08 -3.50 9.20
N TYR A 310 -6.68 -3.21 10.44
CA TYR A 310 -7.54 -3.36 11.62
C TYR A 310 -8.78 -2.47 11.52
N TRP A 311 -8.61 -1.20 11.15
CA TRP A 311 -9.73 -0.27 10.97
C TRP A 311 -10.69 -0.76 9.88
N LEU A 312 -10.18 -1.26 8.76
CA LEU A 312 -11.01 -1.84 7.70
C LEU A 312 -11.80 -3.06 8.18
N MET A 313 -11.15 -4.04 8.82
CA MET A 313 -11.88 -5.21 9.31
C MET A 313 -12.87 -4.87 10.42
N ARG A 314 -12.52 -3.99 11.34
CA ARG A 314 -13.46 -3.48 12.35
C ARG A 314 -14.72 -2.89 11.69
N SER A 315 -14.55 -2.07 10.66
CA SER A 315 -15.68 -1.45 9.94
C SER A 315 -16.55 -2.48 9.21
N VAL A 316 -15.95 -3.57 8.70
CA VAL A 316 -16.69 -4.70 8.12
C VAL A 316 -17.55 -5.41 9.18
N TYR A 317 -17.00 -5.67 10.36
CA TYR A 317 -17.76 -6.29 11.47
C TYR A 317 -18.89 -5.39 11.99
N GLU A 318 -18.63 -4.09 12.10
CA GLU A 318 -19.64 -3.09 12.51
C GLU A 318 -20.77 -2.96 11.48
N PHE A 319 -20.46 -3.02 10.18
CA PHE A 319 -21.48 -2.99 9.14
C PHE A 319 -22.31 -4.28 9.10
N ARG A 320 -21.66 -5.45 9.06
CA ARG A 320 -22.34 -6.75 9.08
C ARG A 320 -21.43 -7.85 9.61
N GLN A 321 -21.75 -8.36 10.80
CA GLN A 321 -20.99 -9.43 11.46
C GLN A 321 -20.79 -10.67 10.56
N GLN A 322 -21.80 -11.07 9.78
CA GLN A 322 -21.70 -12.21 8.87
C GLN A 322 -20.59 -12.06 7.81
N LEU A 323 -20.35 -10.85 7.31
CA LEU A 323 -19.27 -10.59 6.36
C LEU A 323 -17.91 -10.80 7.03
N GLY A 324 -17.73 -10.23 8.24
CA GLY A 324 -16.51 -10.39 9.02
C GLY A 324 -16.21 -11.86 9.36
N VAL A 325 -17.22 -12.62 9.83
CA VAL A 325 -17.09 -14.05 10.13
C VAL A 325 -16.73 -14.84 8.86
N THR A 326 -17.37 -14.58 7.73
CA THR A 326 -17.09 -15.29 6.47
C THR A 326 -15.65 -15.06 5.99
N MET A 327 -15.13 -13.83 6.18
CA MET A 327 -13.78 -13.44 5.76
C MET A 327 -12.70 -14.02 6.67
N MET A 328 -12.83 -13.90 7.99
CA MET A 328 -11.75 -14.21 8.94
C MET A 328 -11.90 -15.51 9.74
N GLY A 329 -13.12 -16.04 9.85
CA GLY A 329 -13.41 -17.29 10.58
C GLY A 329 -14.11 -18.37 9.74
N GLY A 330 -14.45 -18.06 8.48
CA GLY A 330 -15.19 -18.93 7.57
C GLY A 330 -14.35 -19.42 6.40
N MET A 331 -15.00 -19.59 5.23
CA MET A 331 -14.40 -20.19 4.03
C MET A 331 -13.16 -19.45 3.48
N LEU A 332 -12.98 -18.17 3.81
CA LEU A 332 -11.87 -17.36 3.31
C LEU A 332 -10.72 -17.20 4.32
N THR A 333 -10.81 -17.84 5.50
CA THR A 333 -9.81 -17.72 6.57
C THR A 333 -8.40 -18.10 6.11
N TRP A 334 -8.28 -19.08 5.21
CA TRP A 334 -6.99 -19.51 4.69
C TRP A 334 -6.23 -18.39 3.94
N MET A 335 -6.95 -17.47 3.27
CA MET A 335 -6.34 -16.29 2.63
C MET A 335 -5.75 -15.34 3.68
N PHE A 336 -6.43 -15.18 4.81
CA PHE A 336 -5.94 -14.38 5.93
C PHE A 336 -4.73 -15.03 6.61
N VAL A 337 -4.67 -16.37 6.68
CA VAL A 337 -3.49 -17.09 7.17
C VAL A 337 -2.29 -16.87 6.23
N LEU A 338 -2.49 -17.00 4.91
CA LEU A 338 -1.43 -16.70 3.94
C LEU A 338 -0.96 -15.24 4.03
N GLN A 339 -1.89 -14.29 4.20
CA GLN A 339 -1.56 -12.89 4.44
C GLN A 339 -0.75 -12.73 5.74
N ALA A 340 -1.11 -13.43 6.82
CA ALA A 340 -0.38 -13.37 8.08
C ALA A 340 1.06 -13.87 7.95
N ILE A 341 1.27 -14.97 7.21
CA ILE A 341 2.60 -15.49 6.87
C ILE A 341 3.39 -14.45 6.07
N ALA A 342 2.78 -13.87 5.04
CA ALA A 342 3.42 -12.87 4.19
C ALA A 342 3.84 -11.62 4.98
N VAL A 343 2.98 -11.10 5.86
CA VAL A 343 3.29 -9.97 6.74
C VAL A 343 4.45 -10.29 7.68
N GLY A 344 4.43 -11.47 8.30
CA GLY A 344 5.53 -11.91 9.16
C GLY A 344 6.87 -12.00 8.42
N ALA A 345 6.86 -12.60 7.23
CA ALA A 345 8.03 -12.70 6.37
C ALA A 345 8.55 -11.31 5.95
N LEU A 346 7.66 -10.35 5.66
CA LEU A 346 8.02 -8.98 5.34
C LEU A 346 8.73 -8.29 6.51
N PHE A 347 8.18 -8.36 7.72
CA PHE A 347 8.82 -7.74 8.89
C PHE A 347 10.17 -8.38 9.22
N ILE A 348 10.27 -9.71 9.24
CA ILE A 348 11.53 -10.41 9.52
C ILE A 348 12.56 -10.11 8.43
N GLY A 349 12.18 -10.23 7.16
CA GLY A 349 13.07 -10.00 6.01
C GLY A 349 13.57 -8.55 5.93
N ALA A 350 12.68 -7.57 6.16
CA ALA A 350 13.07 -6.17 6.15
C ALA A 350 14.03 -5.83 7.31
N ASN A 351 13.77 -6.35 8.52
CA ASN A 351 14.70 -6.19 9.64
C ASN A 351 16.06 -6.85 9.36
N TYR A 352 16.05 -8.05 8.79
CA TYR A 352 17.27 -8.75 8.41
C TYR A 352 18.12 -7.93 7.44
N TYR A 353 17.51 -7.35 6.39
CA TYR A 353 18.22 -6.48 5.47
C TYR A 353 18.84 -5.27 6.18
N LEU A 354 18.10 -4.63 7.09
CA LEU A 354 18.62 -3.48 7.84
C LEU A 354 19.82 -3.86 8.71
N TRP A 355 19.77 -5.02 9.36
CA TRP A 355 20.89 -5.52 10.16
C TRP A 355 22.13 -5.81 9.30
N GLN A 356 21.95 -6.36 8.10
CA GLN A 356 23.03 -6.51 7.12
C GLN A 356 23.60 -5.15 6.69
N GLY A 357 22.75 -4.12 6.58
CA GLY A 357 23.18 -2.75 6.34
C GLY A 357 23.97 -2.15 7.51
N MET A 358 23.52 -2.38 8.75
CA MET A 358 24.21 -1.91 9.95
C MET A 358 25.63 -2.46 10.05
N ALA A 359 25.85 -3.74 9.72
CA ALA A 359 27.17 -4.36 9.73
C ALA A 359 28.20 -3.66 8.82
N ARG A 360 27.76 -2.83 7.87
CA ARG A 360 28.63 -2.04 6.99
C ARG A 360 28.97 -0.66 7.54
N MET A 361 28.29 -0.20 8.61
CA MET A 361 28.46 1.13 9.19
C MET A 361 29.47 1.09 10.36
N PRO A 362 30.46 2.00 10.41
CA PRO A 362 31.38 2.09 11.54
C PRO A 362 30.64 2.47 12.83
N GLY A 363 30.97 1.81 13.95
CA GLY A 363 30.33 2.02 15.25
C GLY A 363 29.04 1.21 15.49
N SER A 364 28.57 0.45 14.50
CA SER A 364 27.37 -0.39 14.62
C SER A 364 27.57 -1.66 15.46
N GLU A 365 28.81 -2.03 15.76
CA GLU A 365 29.17 -3.22 16.54
C GLU A 365 28.50 -3.22 17.92
N ARG A 366 28.33 -2.04 18.52
CA ARG A 366 27.60 -1.86 19.80
C ARG A 366 26.20 -2.48 19.76
N TYR A 367 25.55 -2.41 18.60
CA TYR A 367 24.15 -2.82 18.45
C TYR A 367 23.97 -4.29 18.10
N HIS A 368 25.04 -4.99 17.69
CA HIS A 368 24.97 -6.41 17.32
C HIS A 368 24.45 -7.31 18.44
N ARG A 369 24.76 -6.99 19.70
CA ARG A 369 24.27 -7.73 20.86
C ARG A 369 22.74 -7.70 20.98
N TYR A 370 22.09 -6.63 20.51
CA TYR A 370 20.64 -6.47 20.62
C TYR A 370 19.87 -7.19 19.51
N ILE A 371 20.50 -7.44 18.36
CA ILE A 371 19.86 -8.09 17.19
C ILE A 371 19.19 -9.41 17.58
N LYS A 372 19.87 -10.25 18.38
CA LYS A 372 19.31 -11.55 18.81
C LYS A 372 18.01 -11.40 19.62
N TYR A 373 17.91 -10.37 20.48
CA TYR A 373 16.71 -10.12 21.28
C TYR A 373 15.57 -9.58 20.41
N ILE A 374 15.89 -8.70 19.47
CA ILE A 374 14.92 -8.19 18.49
C ILE A 374 14.39 -9.33 17.61
N LEU A 375 15.28 -10.19 17.09
CA LEU A 375 14.90 -11.35 16.31
C LEU A 375 14.02 -12.32 17.11
N TYR A 376 14.40 -12.63 18.36
CA TYR A 376 13.58 -13.49 19.23
C TYR A 376 12.18 -12.91 19.45
N GLY A 377 12.08 -11.61 19.74
CA GLY A 377 10.81 -10.92 19.90
C GLY A 377 9.97 -10.90 18.60
N LEU A 378 10.59 -10.71 17.43
CA LEU A 378 9.94 -10.77 16.13
C LEU A 378 9.40 -12.17 15.83
N VAL A 379 10.19 -13.22 16.08
CA VAL A 379 9.78 -14.61 15.87
C VAL A 379 8.64 -14.99 16.81
N LEU A 380 8.74 -14.66 18.11
CA LEU A 380 7.67 -14.94 19.06
C LEU A 380 6.37 -14.22 18.69
N SER A 381 6.47 -12.94 18.32
CA SER A 381 5.32 -12.16 17.85
C SER A 381 4.74 -12.74 16.55
N PHE A 382 5.60 -13.18 15.62
CA PHE A 382 5.16 -13.85 14.41
C PHE A 382 4.39 -15.14 14.69
N LEU A 383 4.85 -15.97 15.64
CA LEU A 383 4.13 -17.19 16.03
C LEU A 383 2.74 -16.89 16.59
N VAL A 384 2.60 -15.85 17.42
CA VAL A 384 1.29 -15.40 17.91
C VAL A 384 0.43 -14.86 16.76
N TRP A 385 0.99 -14.02 15.89
CA TRP A 385 0.29 -13.44 14.74
C TRP A 385 -0.24 -14.53 13.78
N PHE A 386 0.58 -15.54 13.51
CA PHE A 386 0.28 -16.67 12.65
C PHE A 386 -0.82 -17.58 13.21
N THR A 387 -0.97 -17.66 14.53
CA THR A 387 -1.91 -18.58 15.17
C THR A 387 -3.36 -18.25 14.80
N PRO A 388 -4.12 -19.17 14.16
CA PRO A 388 -5.52 -18.95 13.84
C PRO A 388 -6.41 -19.13 15.09
N HIS A 389 -7.53 -18.41 15.14
CA HIS A 389 -8.49 -18.54 16.24
C HIS A 389 -9.35 -19.81 16.13
N THR A 390 -9.68 -20.20 14.90
CA THR A 390 -10.40 -21.43 14.56
C THR A 390 -9.50 -22.31 13.73
N LEU A 391 -9.26 -23.53 14.20
CA LEU A 391 -8.49 -24.53 13.46
C LEU A 391 -9.42 -25.22 12.45
N VAL A 392 -8.90 -25.48 11.25
CA VAL A 392 -9.58 -26.35 10.29
C VAL A 392 -9.39 -27.77 10.79
N LEU A 393 -10.42 -28.31 11.43
CA LEU A 393 -10.43 -29.63 12.06
C LEU A 393 -11.51 -30.49 11.42
N THR A 394 -11.29 -31.80 11.42
CA THR A 394 -12.35 -32.77 11.14
C THR A 394 -13.39 -32.78 12.26
N SER A 395 -14.59 -33.28 11.98
CA SER A 395 -15.67 -33.36 12.98
C SER A 395 -15.32 -34.21 14.21
N GLU A 396 -14.42 -35.19 14.05
CA GLU A 396 -13.91 -36.03 15.14
C GLU A 396 -12.92 -35.24 16.01
N GLU A 397 -11.93 -34.58 15.40
CA GLU A 397 -10.96 -33.74 16.12
C GLU A 397 -11.62 -32.56 16.86
N ALA A 398 -12.63 -31.93 16.25
CA ALA A 398 -13.39 -30.86 16.89
C ALA A 398 -14.17 -31.35 18.12
N LYS A 399 -14.62 -32.61 18.12
CA LYS A 399 -15.32 -33.22 19.26
C LYS A 399 -14.33 -33.54 20.39
N ASP A 400 -13.15 -34.03 20.06
CA ASP A 400 -12.09 -34.36 21.04
C ASP A 400 -11.52 -33.12 21.73
N ILE A 401 -11.45 -31.98 21.01
CA ILE A 401 -10.95 -30.71 21.53
C ILE A 401 -12.03 -29.95 22.33
N GLY A 402 -13.29 -30.43 22.33
CA GLY A 402 -14.41 -29.80 23.03
C GLY A 402 -15.00 -28.59 22.30
N GLY A 403 -14.74 -28.46 20.99
CA GLY A 403 -15.26 -27.39 20.14
C GLY A 403 -14.37 -27.07 18.94
N SER A 404 -14.71 -26.01 18.21
CA SER A 404 -13.95 -25.52 17.06
C SER A 404 -12.69 -24.71 17.43
N GLN A 405 -12.45 -24.50 18.73
CA GLN A 405 -11.36 -23.69 19.26
C GLN A 405 -10.57 -24.49 20.29
N HIS A 406 -9.25 -24.50 20.13
CA HIS A 406 -8.37 -25.15 21.10
C HIS A 406 -8.25 -24.28 22.36
N PRO A 407 -8.41 -24.83 23.59
CA PRO A 407 -8.48 -24.04 24.83
C PRO A 407 -7.22 -23.20 25.12
N VAL A 408 -6.03 -23.70 24.73
CA VAL A 408 -4.76 -22.97 24.86
C VAL A 408 -4.44 -22.12 23.62
N ILE A 409 -4.31 -22.75 22.44
CA ILE A 409 -3.89 -22.10 21.20
C ILE A 409 -4.90 -21.04 20.71
N GLY A 410 -6.20 -21.27 20.92
CA GLY A 410 -7.26 -20.33 20.53
C GLY A 410 -7.13 -18.95 21.16
N ASN A 411 -6.54 -18.86 22.36
CA ASN A 411 -6.27 -17.60 23.07
C ASN A 411 -5.19 -16.75 22.40
N TYR A 412 -4.31 -17.33 21.58
CA TYR A 412 -3.36 -16.55 20.77
C TYR A 412 -3.96 -16.10 19.44
N GLY A 413 -5.04 -16.76 19.01
CA GLY A 413 -5.76 -16.40 17.79
C GLY A 413 -6.72 -15.22 17.93
N VAL A 414 -7.03 -14.74 19.14
CA VAL A 414 -7.92 -13.59 19.33
C VAL A 414 -7.29 -12.28 18.85
N MET A 415 -8.13 -11.32 18.46
CA MET A 415 -7.66 -10.03 17.91
C MET A 415 -6.81 -9.22 18.88
N SER A 416 -7.04 -9.32 20.20
CA SER A 416 -6.21 -8.64 21.20
C SER A 416 -4.77 -9.17 21.20
N ALA A 417 -4.60 -10.50 21.14
CA ALA A 417 -3.29 -11.15 21.06
C ALA A 417 -2.58 -10.82 19.73
N LYS A 418 -3.29 -10.89 18.61
CA LYS A 418 -2.76 -10.50 17.29
C LYS A 418 -2.33 -9.04 17.26
N ASN A 419 -3.14 -8.13 17.80
CA ASN A 419 -2.80 -6.71 17.88
C ASN A 419 -1.57 -6.46 18.78
N GLY A 420 -1.47 -7.16 19.92
CA GLY A 420 -0.28 -7.10 20.77
C GLY A 420 0.98 -7.58 20.04
N ALA A 421 0.87 -8.67 19.30
CA ALA A 421 1.97 -9.24 18.53
C ALA A 421 2.44 -8.29 17.40
N ILE A 422 1.53 -7.76 16.58
CA ILE A 422 1.93 -6.85 15.49
C ILE A 422 2.47 -5.52 16.00
N ASN A 423 1.91 -4.97 17.08
CA ASN A 423 2.45 -3.76 17.71
C ASN A 423 3.86 -3.99 18.23
N THR A 424 4.12 -5.16 18.83
CA THR A 424 5.45 -5.56 19.25
C THR A 424 6.40 -5.68 18.05
N MET A 425 5.95 -6.28 16.94
CA MET A 425 6.74 -6.35 15.70
C MET A 425 7.08 -4.96 15.15
N ILE A 426 6.12 -4.04 15.15
CA ILE A 426 6.32 -2.65 14.71
C ILE A 426 7.34 -1.95 15.60
N LEU A 427 7.19 -2.01 16.92
CA LEU A 427 8.11 -1.38 17.87
C LEU A 427 9.53 -1.94 17.75
N LEU A 428 9.68 -3.26 17.69
CA LEU A 428 10.96 -3.93 17.48
C LEU A 428 11.59 -3.54 16.14
N SER A 429 10.78 -3.37 15.10
CA SER A 429 11.24 -2.91 13.79
C SER A 429 11.67 -1.45 13.82
N ALA A 430 10.93 -0.57 14.49
CA ALA A 430 11.29 0.82 14.68
C ALA A 430 12.62 0.96 15.45
N LEU A 431 12.83 0.15 16.49
CA LEU A 431 14.10 0.09 17.21
C LEU A 431 15.27 -0.29 16.30
N SER A 432 15.08 -1.24 15.37
CA SER A 432 16.08 -1.56 14.34
C SER A 432 16.41 -0.37 13.43
N TYR A 433 15.48 0.56 13.20
CA TYR A 433 15.68 1.78 12.40
C TYR A 433 16.39 2.91 13.15
N GLU A 434 16.18 3.02 14.46
CA GLU A 434 16.75 4.06 15.31
C GLU A 434 18.16 3.73 15.81
N CYS A 435 18.44 2.44 16.08
CA CYS A 435 19.76 1.93 16.51
C CYS A 435 20.95 2.50 15.69
N PRO A 436 20.92 2.51 14.35
CA PRO A 436 22.02 3.05 13.55
C PRO A 436 22.06 4.59 13.46
N ARG A 437 21.02 5.30 13.94
CA ARG A 437 20.83 6.76 13.73
C ARG A 437 20.79 7.60 15.00
N GLY A 438 21.29 7.08 16.13
CA GLY A 438 21.47 7.88 17.35
C GLY A 438 22.28 9.17 17.08
N PRO A 439 22.21 10.19 17.95
CA PRO A 439 22.66 11.58 17.69
C PRO A 439 24.14 11.79 17.31
N PHE A 440 24.93 10.71 17.23
CA PHE A 440 26.36 10.71 16.97
C PHE A 440 26.76 10.02 15.65
N ALA A 441 25.81 9.62 14.81
CA ALA A 441 26.12 9.03 13.49
C ALA A 441 25.99 10.07 12.36
N ALA A 442 26.72 11.18 12.46
CA ALA A 442 27.09 11.94 11.28
C ALA A 442 28.35 11.27 10.68
N PRO A 443 28.36 10.83 9.41
CA PRO A 443 29.60 10.41 8.78
C PRO A 443 30.51 11.64 8.68
N GLY A 444 31.65 11.60 9.37
CA GLY A 444 32.69 12.61 9.22
C GLY A 444 33.20 12.67 7.76
N PRO A 445 33.68 13.82 7.29
CA PRO A 445 33.95 14.09 5.87
C PRO A 445 35.18 13.36 5.28
N GLU A 446 35.81 12.41 5.99
CA GLU A 446 37.15 11.93 5.61
C GLU A 446 37.22 10.80 4.58
N HIS A 447 36.11 10.21 4.12
CA HIS A 447 36.16 9.05 3.21
C HIS A 447 35.49 9.24 1.85
N ALA A 448 35.25 10.48 1.43
CA ALA A 448 34.77 10.78 0.06
C ALA A 448 35.87 10.75 -1.02
N HIS A 449 37.14 10.52 -0.67
CA HIS A 449 38.23 10.39 -1.64
C HIS A 449 38.87 9.01 -1.57
N GLY A 450 38.35 8.08 -2.37
CA GLY A 450 39.11 6.92 -2.82
C GLY A 450 40.20 7.35 -3.80
N VAL A 451 41.23 8.02 -3.30
CA VAL A 451 42.54 8.10 -3.95
C VAL A 451 43.47 7.28 -3.07
N ASP A 452 43.82 6.09 -3.57
CA ASP A 452 44.80 5.19 -2.97
C ASP A 452 46.17 5.90 -2.90
N ARG A 453 46.46 6.59 -1.79
CA ARG A 453 47.80 7.08 -1.49
C ARG A 453 48.57 5.98 -0.75
N ARG A 454 48.99 4.95 -1.48
CA ARG A 454 50.14 4.15 -1.05
C ARG A 454 51.43 4.85 -1.49
N PRO A 455 52.43 5.02 -0.61
CA PRO A 455 53.74 5.47 -1.05
C PRO A 455 54.34 4.41 -1.98
N ALA A 456 54.95 4.86 -3.07
CA ALA A 456 55.58 4.02 -4.08
C ALA A 456 56.60 3.05 -3.42
N ARG A 457 56.43 1.75 -3.64
CA ARG A 457 57.36 0.71 -3.18
C ARG A 457 58.36 0.42 -4.31
N GLN A 458 59.65 0.47 -3.96
CA GLN A 458 60.79 0.09 -4.80
C GLN A 458 60.71 -1.40 -5.23
N PRO A 459 61.26 -1.75 -6.40
CA PRO A 459 61.21 -3.11 -6.92
C PRO A 459 62.28 -3.98 -6.25
N GLY A 460 61.86 -4.90 -5.39
CA GLY A 460 62.75 -5.88 -4.78
C GLY A 460 62.12 -6.49 -3.53
N ASP A 461 61.22 -7.45 -3.71
CA ASP A 461 61.30 -8.72 -2.99
C ASP A 461 60.16 -9.65 -3.40
N ARG A 462 60.58 -10.83 -3.87
CA ARG A 462 59.76 -11.94 -4.32
C ARG A 462 59.54 -12.82 -3.10
N GLU A 463 58.38 -12.79 -2.47
CA GLU A 463 57.96 -13.95 -1.66
C GLU A 463 56.44 -14.09 -1.48
N LYS A 464 55.98 -15.25 -1.97
CA LYS A 464 54.78 -16.04 -1.63
C LYS A 464 53.67 -15.33 -0.86
N ARG A 465 52.53 -15.08 -1.52
CA ARG A 465 51.22 -15.04 -0.85
C ARG A 465 50.27 -16.03 -1.48
N THR A 466 50.08 -17.11 -0.74
CA THR A 466 49.05 -18.12 -0.88
C THR A 466 47.67 -17.48 -0.75
N PHE A 467 46.79 -17.91 -1.64
CA PHE A 467 45.38 -17.59 -1.71
C PHE A 467 44.65 -18.29 -0.55
N CYS A 468 43.96 -17.57 0.33
CA CYS A 468 42.96 -18.18 1.23
C CYS A 468 41.69 -17.34 1.26
N ARG A 469 40.64 -17.98 0.75
CA ARG A 469 39.23 -17.63 0.81
C ARG A 469 38.60 -18.59 1.83
N ALA A 470 37.63 -18.09 2.58
CA ALA A 470 36.68 -18.81 3.44
C ALA A 470 37.14 -19.14 4.89
N ASP A 471 36.11 -19.11 5.75
CA ASP A 471 35.99 -19.66 7.10
C ASP A 471 36.12 -18.68 8.28
N CYS A 472 34.96 -18.19 8.74
CA CYS A 472 34.69 -17.82 10.13
C CYS A 472 33.18 -18.03 10.41
N LEU A 473 32.76 -19.30 10.37
CA LEU A 473 31.58 -19.79 11.08
C LEU A 473 32.10 -20.61 12.27
N GLY A 474 31.73 -20.18 13.47
CA GLY A 474 31.68 -21.05 14.66
C GLY A 474 33.01 -21.46 15.28
N GLN A 475 33.40 -20.75 16.32
CA GLN A 475 33.96 -21.32 17.57
C GLN A 475 34.20 -20.17 18.52
N ASP A 476 33.38 -20.08 19.57
CA ASP A 476 33.73 -19.50 20.87
C ASP A 476 32.63 -19.88 21.87
N ALA A 477 32.61 -21.17 22.22
CA ALA A 477 31.98 -21.65 23.43
C ALA A 477 32.96 -21.40 24.58
N GLY A 478 32.83 -20.25 25.23
CA GLY A 478 33.56 -19.90 26.46
C GLY A 478 32.76 -20.29 27.70
N SER A 479 33.40 -21.03 28.60
CA SER A 479 32.91 -21.58 29.87
C SER A 479 32.20 -20.56 30.77
N TRP A 480 30.99 -20.92 31.23
CA TRP A 480 30.30 -20.26 32.33
C TRP A 480 30.81 -20.80 33.68
N SER A 481 31.43 -19.93 34.49
CA SER A 481 31.62 -20.12 35.94
C SER A 481 30.91 -18.97 36.66
N GLY A 482 30.18 -19.28 37.72
CA GLY A 482 29.06 -18.51 38.25
C GLY A 482 29.37 -17.20 38.99
N ASP A 483 28.31 -16.42 39.22
CA ASP A 483 27.81 -16.11 40.56
C ASP A 483 26.36 -15.61 40.52
N ALA A 484 25.62 -15.90 41.59
CA ALA A 484 24.21 -15.58 41.77
C ALA A 484 24.03 -14.11 42.16
N LEU A 485 23.02 -13.44 41.57
CA LEU A 485 22.57 -12.12 42.01
C LEU A 485 21.07 -12.17 42.32
N SER A 486 20.76 -11.98 43.60
CA SER A 486 19.44 -12.05 44.22
C SER A 486 18.83 -10.65 44.40
N VAL A 487 17.60 -10.52 43.91
CA VAL A 487 16.42 -9.73 44.38
C VAL A 487 16.54 -8.21 44.60
N GLY A 488 15.55 -7.50 44.02
CA GLY A 488 15.02 -6.23 44.51
C GLY A 488 13.61 -5.99 43.96
N ASP A 489 12.61 -6.11 44.82
CA ASP A 489 11.17 -6.00 44.54
C ASP A 489 10.68 -4.59 44.14
N GLY A 490 9.57 -4.55 43.40
CA GLY A 490 8.58 -3.48 43.54
C GLY A 490 8.13 -2.77 42.25
N VAL A 491 7.10 -3.30 41.57
CA VAL A 491 6.19 -2.47 40.74
C VAL A 491 4.75 -2.84 41.06
N HIS A 492 4.05 -1.91 41.72
CA HIS A 492 2.61 -1.99 41.96
C HIS A 492 1.84 -1.65 40.67
N LEU A 493 1.00 -2.57 40.21
CA LEU A 493 -0.02 -2.31 39.20
C LEU A 493 -1.32 -1.88 39.91
N GLY A 494 -1.65 -0.60 39.81
CA GLY A 494 -2.94 -0.06 40.24
C GLY A 494 -3.97 -0.14 39.10
N HIS A 495 -5.04 -0.91 39.32
CA HIS A 495 -6.23 -0.91 38.47
C HIS A 495 -7.15 0.28 38.81
N GLY A 496 -7.59 1.02 37.79
CA GLY A 496 -8.67 2.01 37.89
C GLY A 496 -9.60 1.96 36.65
N PRO A 497 -10.89 2.36 36.77
CA PRO A 497 -11.97 1.90 35.88
C PRO A 497 -12.16 2.69 34.58
N HIS A 498 -11.26 3.63 34.25
CA HIS A 498 -11.39 4.46 33.06
C HIS A 498 -10.04 4.55 32.33
N GLY A 499 -9.95 3.84 31.20
CA GLY A 499 -8.75 3.74 30.37
C GLY A 499 -8.38 5.08 29.73
N LEU A 500 -7.11 5.49 29.88
CA LEU A 500 -6.55 6.73 29.36
C LEU A 500 -5.63 6.45 28.17
N TYR A 501 -5.83 7.28 27.13
CA TYR A 501 -4.91 7.66 26.07
C TYR A 501 -3.49 8.00 26.56
N PRO A 502 -2.48 7.94 25.68
CA PRO A 502 -1.39 8.90 25.73
C PRO A 502 -1.41 9.83 24.51
N ILE A 503 -1.74 11.09 24.79
CA ILE A 503 -1.43 12.28 23.99
C ILE A 503 0.06 12.56 24.15
N PHE A 504 0.75 12.88 23.05
CA PHE A 504 2.11 13.42 23.06
C PHE A 504 2.19 14.66 23.96
N ARG A 505 2.93 14.59 25.07
CA ARG A 505 3.42 15.76 25.79
C ARG A 505 4.93 15.84 25.63
N THR A 506 5.36 16.79 24.82
CA THR A 506 6.73 17.29 24.72
C THR A 506 7.30 17.59 26.10
N VAL A 507 8.35 16.86 26.49
CA VAL A 507 9.23 17.27 27.60
C VAL A 507 10.31 18.17 27.02
N GLY A 508 10.13 19.48 27.20
CA GLY A 508 11.21 20.44 27.05
C GLY A 508 12.20 20.25 28.19
N LEU A 509 13.43 19.85 27.88
CA LEU A 509 14.52 19.84 28.84
C LEU A 509 15.07 21.25 28.98
N ALA A 510 14.85 21.80 30.16
CA ALA A 510 15.40 23.05 30.65
C ALA A 510 16.94 22.97 30.67
N CYS A 511 17.55 24.02 30.13
CA CYS A 511 18.97 24.31 30.27
C CYS A 511 19.25 24.75 31.72
N SER A 512 20.04 23.97 32.47
CA SER A 512 20.66 24.49 33.70
C SER A 512 22.02 25.08 33.33
N ARG A 513 22.08 26.40 33.44
CA ARG A 513 23.31 27.19 33.46
C ARG A 513 24.03 27.00 34.80
N ASP A 514 25.35 27.20 34.74
CA ASP A 514 26.29 27.53 35.81
C ASP A 514 26.73 26.41 36.77
N HIS A 515 28.01 25.99 36.67
CA HIS A 515 29.12 26.63 37.41
C HIS A 515 30.49 25.98 37.11
N ALA A 516 31.49 26.85 36.94
CA ALA A 516 32.96 26.68 36.99
C ALA A 516 33.66 25.89 35.89
#